data_AF-A0A4R4P9H5-F1
#
_entry.id   AF-A0A4R4P9H5-F1
#
_cell.length_a   1.000
_cell.length_b   1.000
_cell.length_c   1.000
_cell.angle_alpha   90.00
_cell.angle_beta   90.00
_cell.angle_gamma   90.00
#
_symmetry.space_group_name_H-M   'P 1'
#
loop_
_entity.id
_entity.type
_entity.pdbx_description
1 polymer ?
#
loop_
_entity_poly.entity_id
_entity_poly.type
_entity_poly.pdbx_seq_one_letter_code
_entity_poly.pdbx_strand_id
1 'polypeptide(L)'
;MSVTAAHPFPVFTDPRTLISTDLFDRLVARIVHERHVTTDEAERVLTQALAFLTACALNPGAGLAPSKAVDVGWHAFVLYTSEYAEFCHRVAGRFIHHTPDDQGDNHTRGAGIRATVAAMEQAGLPVDPVLWETAGDCSQCYQGCHDSPKAI
;
A
#
# COMPACT_ATOMS: atom_id res chain seq x y z
N MET A 1 -2.06 -27.25 25.32
CA MET A 1 -2.91 -26.08 25.05
C MET A 1 -1.97 -24.90 24.86
N SER A 2 -1.76 -24.46 23.62
CA SER A 2 -0.88 -23.32 23.33
C SER A 2 -1.73 -22.06 23.32
N VAL A 3 -1.48 -21.15 24.25
CA VAL A 3 -2.13 -19.85 24.30
C VAL A 3 -1.43 -18.98 23.27
N THR A 4 -2.09 -18.68 22.16
CA THR A 4 -1.68 -17.63 21.23
C THR A 4 -1.69 -16.32 22.01
N ALA A 5 -0.51 -15.76 22.29
CA ALA A 5 -0.40 -14.40 22.78
C ALA A 5 -0.90 -13.48 21.67
N ALA A 6 -2.13 -12.97 21.84
CA ALA A 6 -2.60 -11.82 21.10
C ALA A 6 -1.62 -10.68 21.40
N HIS A 7 -0.80 -10.32 20.41
CA HIS A 7 -0.06 -9.08 20.48
C HIS A 7 -1.11 -7.97 20.59
N PRO A 8 -1.06 -7.12 21.62
CA PRO A 8 -1.95 -5.97 21.66
C PRO A 8 -1.63 -5.13 20.44
N PHE A 9 -2.56 -5.07 19.48
CA PHE A 9 -2.42 -4.20 18.32
C PHE A 9 -2.21 -2.79 18.87
N PRO A 10 -1.07 -2.12 18.61
CA PRO A 10 -1.02 -0.69 18.84
C PRO A 10 -2.16 -0.09 18.02
N VAL A 11 -3.03 0.69 18.66
CA VAL A 11 -4.02 1.50 17.96
C VAL A 11 -3.21 2.36 16.99
N PHE A 12 -3.21 2.00 15.71
CA PHE A 12 -2.34 2.67 14.76
C PHE A 12 -2.82 4.10 14.60
N THR A 13 -1.87 5.00 14.88
CA THR A 13 -1.93 6.42 14.61
C THR A 13 -2.16 6.62 13.10
N ASP A 14 -2.85 7.72 12.75
CA ASP A 14 -3.06 8.17 11.37
C ASP A 14 -1.88 7.77 10.44
N PRO A 15 -2.10 6.99 9.36
CA PRO A 15 -1.03 6.53 8.46
C PRO A 15 -0.12 7.65 7.95
N ARG A 16 -0.62 8.89 7.88
CA ARG A 16 0.17 10.07 7.52
C ARG A 16 1.40 10.26 8.42
N THR A 17 1.33 9.85 9.69
CA THR A 17 2.42 10.01 10.66
C THR A 17 3.53 8.98 10.50
N LEU A 18 3.42 8.02 9.58
CA LEU A 18 4.44 7.00 9.34
C LEU A 18 5.67 7.55 8.59
N ILE A 19 5.52 8.73 7.99
CA ILE A 19 6.56 9.49 7.32
C ILE A 19 6.60 10.93 7.84
N SER A 20 7.68 11.66 7.56
CA SER A 20 7.77 13.07 7.94
C SER A 20 6.78 13.92 7.14
N THR A 21 6.33 15.04 7.70
CA THR A 21 5.45 16.00 7.02
C THR A 21 6.08 16.50 5.71
N ASP A 22 7.38 16.81 5.70
CA ASP A 22 8.10 17.21 4.48
C ASP A 22 8.02 16.15 3.38
N LEU A 23 8.27 14.88 3.73
CA LEU A 23 8.19 13.80 2.75
C LEU A 23 6.76 13.60 2.25
N PHE A 24 5.78 13.70 3.14
CA PHE A 24 4.37 13.64 2.78
C PHE A 24 4.00 14.74 1.77
N ASP A 25 4.38 15.99 2.04
CA ASP A 25 4.10 17.13 1.16
C ASP A 25 4.78 16.99 -0.20
N ARG A 26 6.05 16.52 -0.23
CA ARG A 26 6.78 16.25 -1.49
C ARG A 26 6.11 15.18 -2.33
N LEU A 27 5.63 14.10 -1.70
CA LEU A 27 4.93 13.01 -2.39
C LEU A 27 3.55 13.45 -2.89
N VAL A 28 2.80 14.21 -2.11
CA VAL A 28 1.52 14.80 -2.52
C VAL A 28 1.72 15.71 -3.73
N ALA A 29 2.70 16.62 -3.67
CA ALA A 29 3.01 17.52 -4.79
C ALA A 29 3.36 16.74 -6.07
N ARG A 30 4.09 15.62 -5.94
CA ARG A 30 4.39 14.73 -7.06
C ARG A 30 3.13 14.09 -7.64
N ILE A 31 2.25 13.53 -6.80
CA ILE A 31 1.01 12.89 -7.25
C ILE A 31 0.11 13.91 -7.97
N VAL A 32 -0.03 15.13 -7.42
CA VAL A 32 -0.75 16.23 -8.07
C VAL A 32 -0.18 16.53 -9.45
N HIS A 33 1.15 16.64 -9.55
CA HIS A 33 1.82 16.94 -10.82
C HIS A 33 1.64 15.83 -11.88
N GLU A 34 1.82 14.57 -11.49
CA GLU A 34 1.82 13.43 -12.41
C GLU A 34 0.40 12.96 -12.80
N ARG A 35 -0.60 13.19 -11.94
CA ARG A 35 -1.97 12.71 -12.15
C ARG A 35 -2.99 13.81 -12.40
N HIS A 36 -2.60 15.08 -12.25
CA HIS A 36 -3.47 16.24 -12.43
C HIS A 36 -4.73 16.19 -11.53
N VAL A 37 -4.59 15.62 -10.33
CA VAL A 37 -5.64 15.54 -9.31
C VAL A 37 -5.55 16.71 -8.33
N THR A 38 -6.59 16.90 -7.52
CA THR A 38 -6.56 17.89 -6.43
C THR A 38 -5.59 17.47 -5.32
N THR A 39 -5.12 18.44 -4.54
CA THR A 39 -4.31 18.17 -3.34
C THR A 39 -5.02 17.23 -2.38
N ASP A 40 -6.30 17.46 -2.10
CA ASP A 40 -7.11 16.61 -1.20
C ASP A 40 -7.13 15.14 -1.67
N GLU A 41 -7.37 14.92 -2.97
CA GLU A 41 -7.35 13.59 -3.55
C GLU A 41 -5.96 12.94 -3.47
N ALA A 42 -4.90 13.69 -3.76
CA ALA A 42 -3.53 13.20 -3.65
C ALA A 42 -3.15 12.83 -2.20
N GLU A 43 -3.59 13.61 -1.22
CA GLU A 43 -3.37 13.29 0.18
C GLU A 43 -4.13 12.02 0.61
N ARG A 44 -5.38 11.84 0.15
CA ARG A 44 -6.16 10.62 0.38
C ARG A 44 -5.47 9.40 -0.24
N VAL A 45 -5.02 9.51 -1.49
CA VAL A 45 -4.26 8.46 -2.19
C VAL A 45 -3.00 8.06 -1.43
N LEU A 46 -2.18 9.04 -1.01
CA LEU A 46 -0.95 8.76 -0.28
C LEU A 46 -1.23 8.14 1.10
N THR A 47 -2.25 8.64 1.81
CA THR A 47 -2.67 8.09 3.10
C THR A 47 -3.07 6.62 2.97
N GLN A 48 -3.85 6.28 1.94
CA GLN A 48 -4.24 4.89 1.68
C GLN A 48 -3.06 4.01 1.23
N ALA A 49 -2.08 4.56 0.51
CA ALA A 49 -0.85 3.83 0.16
C ALA A 49 0.00 3.48 1.40
N LEU A 50 0.11 4.40 2.36
CA LEU A 50 0.80 4.15 3.63
C LEU A 50 0.06 3.09 4.47
N ALA A 51 -1.28 3.15 4.50
CA ALA A 51 -2.10 2.13 5.14
C ALA A 51 -1.92 0.75 4.47
N PHE A 52 -1.93 0.70 3.14
CA PHE A 52 -1.65 -0.50 2.36
C PHE A 52 -0.28 -1.13 2.68
N LEU A 53 0.77 -0.33 2.72
CA LEU A 53 2.12 -0.81 3.05
C LEU A 53 2.21 -1.33 4.49
N THR A 54 1.46 -0.73 5.40
CA THR A 54 1.33 -1.22 6.78
C THR A 54 0.64 -2.60 6.80
N ALA A 55 -0.44 -2.79 6.03
CA ALA A 55 -1.08 -4.09 5.91
C ALA A 55 -0.12 -5.15 5.34
N CYS A 56 0.70 -4.80 4.36
CA CYS A 56 1.74 -5.69 3.80
C CYS A 56 2.84 -6.01 4.83
N ALA A 57 3.22 -5.04 5.65
CA ALA A 57 4.18 -5.24 6.74
C ALA A 57 3.68 -6.28 7.75
N LEU A 58 2.40 -6.17 8.13
CA LEU A 58 1.72 -7.05 9.10
C LEU A 58 1.40 -8.45 8.55
N ASN A 59 1.29 -8.60 7.22
CA ASN A 59 0.85 -9.83 6.56
C ASN A 59 1.87 -10.30 5.50
N PRO A 60 3.11 -10.65 5.89
CA PRO A 60 4.13 -11.12 4.95
C PRO A 60 3.65 -12.35 4.16
N GLY A 61 3.79 -12.32 2.84
CA GLY A 61 3.44 -13.44 1.95
C GLY A 61 1.94 -13.61 1.66
N ALA A 62 1.08 -12.70 2.12
CA ALA A 62 -0.37 -12.81 1.93
C ALA A 62 -0.86 -12.46 0.51
N GLY A 63 0.03 -12.03 -0.40
CA GLY A 63 -0.34 -11.67 -1.77
C GLY A 63 -1.29 -10.47 -1.84
N LEU A 64 -1.11 -9.49 -0.94
CA LEU A 64 -1.90 -8.27 -0.93
C LEU A 64 -1.64 -7.42 -2.17
N ALA A 65 -2.66 -6.71 -2.64
CA ALA A 65 -2.59 -5.88 -3.84
C ALA A 65 -3.32 -4.56 -3.64
N PRO A 66 -2.76 -3.43 -4.08
CA PRO A 66 -3.43 -2.15 -4.01
C PRO A 66 -4.52 -2.03 -5.10
N SER A 67 -5.49 -1.14 -4.88
CA SER A 67 -6.34 -0.65 -5.97
C SER A 67 -5.53 0.20 -6.95
N LYS A 68 -6.10 0.54 -8.12
CA LYS A 68 -5.42 1.41 -9.09
C LYS A 68 -5.09 2.80 -8.52
N ALA A 69 -5.99 3.37 -7.74
CA ALA A 69 -5.77 4.67 -7.13
C ALA A 69 -4.69 4.60 -6.05
N VAL A 70 -4.71 3.57 -5.22
CA VAL A 70 -3.71 3.40 -4.14
C VAL A 70 -2.32 3.07 -4.68
N ASP A 71 -2.26 2.32 -5.78
CA ASP A 71 -1.02 1.98 -6.49
C ASP A 71 -0.27 3.22 -6.99
N VAL A 72 -0.98 4.30 -7.35
CA VAL A 72 -0.37 5.58 -7.69
C VAL A 72 0.45 6.15 -6.52
N GLY A 73 -0.09 6.10 -5.30
CA GLY A 73 0.60 6.59 -4.11
C GLY A 73 1.84 5.76 -3.79
N TRP A 74 1.75 4.43 -3.94
CA TRP A 74 2.91 3.56 -3.73
C TRP A 74 3.97 3.76 -4.81
N HIS A 75 3.59 3.90 -6.07
CA HIS A 75 4.49 4.25 -7.17
C HIS A 75 5.21 5.58 -6.93
N ALA A 76 4.51 6.61 -6.45
CA ALA A 76 5.15 7.87 -6.11
C ALA A 76 6.21 7.68 -5.01
N PHE A 77 5.91 6.87 -3.99
CA PHE A 77 6.79 6.68 -2.85
C PHE A 77 8.02 5.81 -3.15
N VAL A 78 7.89 4.71 -3.89
CA VAL A 78 9.01 3.81 -4.19
C VAL A 78 10.16 4.50 -4.94
N LEU A 79 9.87 5.60 -5.64
CA LEU A 79 10.88 6.41 -6.34
C LEU A 79 11.75 7.26 -5.41
N TYR A 80 11.35 7.45 -4.15
CA TYR A 80 12.14 8.10 -3.10
C TYR A 80 12.92 7.02 -2.36
N THR A 81 13.85 6.38 -3.08
CA THR A 81 14.39 5.06 -2.72
C THR A 81 15.06 5.01 -1.34
N SER A 82 15.72 6.10 -0.92
CA SER A 82 16.33 6.19 0.41
C SER A 82 15.27 6.22 1.50
N GLU A 83 14.30 7.14 1.39
CA GLU A 83 13.21 7.28 2.36
C GLU A 83 12.29 6.05 2.38
N TYR A 84 12.05 5.45 1.21
CA TYR A 84 11.26 4.23 1.07
C TYR A 84 11.95 3.04 1.76
N ALA A 85 13.26 2.85 1.55
CA ALA A 85 14.01 1.79 2.21
C ALA A 85 14.01 1.96 3.75
N GLU A 86 14.17 3.19 4.23
CA GLU A 86 14.11 3.50 5.67
C GLU A 86 12.71 3.22 6.24
N PHE A 87 11.66 3.67 5.55
CA PHE A 87 10.27 3.39 5.91
C PHE A 87 10.01 1.89 6.01
N CYS A 88 10.40 1.12 4.99
CA CYS A 88 10.19 -0.33 4.95
C CYS A 88 10.91 -1.02 6.12
N HIS A 89 12.16 -0.66 6.41
CA HIS A 89 12.88 -1.25 7.54
C HIS A 89 12.24 -0.89 8.88
N ARG A 90 11.80 0.37 9.05
CA ARG A 90 11.14 0.84 10.27
C ARG A 90 9.78 0.19 10.50
N VAL A 91 8.96 0.04 9.46
CA VAL A 91 7.57 -0.44 9.57
C VAL A 91 7.47 -1.95 9.47
N ALA A 92 8.28 -2.59 8.62
CA ALA A 92 8.16 -4.00 8.28
C ALA A 92 9.38 -4.86 8.70
N GLY A 93 10.47 -4.24 9.16
CA GLY A 93 11.74 -4.91 9.42
C GLY A 93 12.47 -5.42 8.17
N ARG A 94 11.91 -5.18 6.97
CA ARG A 94 12.38 -5.69 5.68
C ARG A 94 11.98 -4.74 4.55
N PHE A 95 12.63 -4.84 3.40
CA PHE A 95 12.19 -4.13 2.20
C PHE A 95 10.88 -4.74 1.68
N ILE A 96 9.89 -3.90 1.39
CA ILE A 96 8.64 -4.35 0.74
C ILE A 96 8.86 -4.21 -0.76
N HIS A 97 8.88 -5.33 -1.49
CA HIS A 97 9.18 -5.30 -2.91
C HIS A 97 7.95 -4.94 -3.74
N HIS A 98 8.11 -3.97 -4.63
CA HIS A 98 7.17 -3.68 -5.69
C HIS A 98 7.46 -4.59 -6.88
N THR A 99 6.50 -5.47 -7.21
CA THR A 99 6.64 -6.41 -8.33
C THR A 99 5.54 -6.13 -9.35
N PRO A 100 5.89 -5.61 -10.53
CA PRO A 100 4.98 -5.54 -11.66
C PRO A 100 4.27 -6.84 -11.96
N ASP A 101 2.95 -6.75 -12.20
CA ASP A 101 2.24 -7.84 -12.84
C ASP A 101 2.42 -7.72 -14.35
N ASP A 102 3.53 -8.26 -14.85
CA ASP A 102 3.86 -8.25 -16.28
C ASP A 102 2.99 -9.21 -17.10
N GLN A 103 2.19 -10.07 -16.46
CA GLN A 103 1.42 -11.14 -17.11
C GLN A 103 -0.06 -10.79 -17.31
N GLY A 104 -0.54 -9.72 -16.67
CA GLY A 104 -1.89 -9.19 -16.87
C GLY A 104 -3.00 -10.12 -16.39
N ASP A 105 -2.75 -10.96 -15.39
CA ASP A 105 -3.76 -11.89 -14.86
C ASP A 105 -4.74 -11.16 -13.93
N ASN A 106 -5.76 -10.56 -14.55
CA ASN A 106 -6.79 -9.77 -13.88
C ASN A 106 -7.63 -10.61 -12.88
N HIS A 107 -7.62 -11.95 -12.98
CA HIS A 107 -8.43 -12.82 -12.12
C HIS A 107 -7.95 -12.84 -10.67
N THR A 108 -6.63 -12.78 -10.44
CA THR A 108 -6.04 -12.84 -9.10
C THR A 108 -6.01 -11.48 -8.41
N ARG A 109 -5.90 -10.38 -9.18
CA ARG A 109 -5.84 -9.00 -8.64
C ARG A 109 -7.09 -8.62 -7.85
N GLY A 110 -8.28 -8.94 -8.35
CA GLY A 110 -9.53 -8.65 -7.63
C GLY A 110 -9.63 -9.37 -6.29
N ALA A 111 -9.07 -10.59 -6.19
CA ALA A 111 -8.96 -11.31 -4.92
C ALA A 111 -7.93 -10.66 -3.98
N GLY A 112 -6.78 -10.24 -4.51
CA GLY A 112 -5.74 -9.51 -3.76
C GLY A 112 -6.24 -8.19 -3.17
N ILE A 113 -7.01 -7.40 -3.94
CA ILE A 113 -7.62 -6.15 -3.44
C ILE A 113 -8.60 -6.42 -2.30
N ARG A 114 -9.49 -7.42 -2.42
CA ARG A 114 -10.41 -7.78 -1.34
C ARG A 114 -9.67 -8.28 -0.09
N ALA A 115 -8.64 -9.09 -0.27
CA ALA A 115 -7.80 -9.54 0.84
C ALA A 115 -7.09 -8.36 1.54
N THR A 116 -6.70 -7.35 0.77
CA THR A 116 -6.05 -6.14 1.28
C THR A 116 -6.99 -5.30 2.13
N VAL A 117 -8.20 -5.03 1.62
CA VAL A 117 -9.22 -4.29 2.39
C VAL A 117 -9.53 -5.02 3.69
N ALA A 118 -9.75 -6.34 3.64
CA ALA A 118 -10.00 -7.14 4.84
C ALA A 118 -8.82 -7.09 5.83
N ALA A 119 -7.57 -7.15 5.35
CA ALA A 119 -6.39 -7.02 6.20
C ALA A 119 -6.26 -5.64 6.84
N MET A 120 -6.60 -4.58 6.11
CA MET A 120 -6.64 -3.20 6.63
C MET A 120 -7.70 -3.04 7.72
N GLU A 121 -8.92 -3.54 7.48
CA GLU A 121 -10.01 -3.51 8.46
C GLU A 121 -9.65 -4.30 9.73
N GLN A 122 -9.08 -5.50 9.60
CA GLN A 122 -8.63 -6.32 10.73
C GLN A 122 -7.53 -5.64 11.55
N ALA A 123 -6.67 -4.84 10.90
CA ALA A 123 -5.64 -4.06 11.55
C ALA A 123 -6.14 -2.71 12.11
N GLY A 124 -7.42 -2.36 11.91
CA GLY A 124 -7.98 -1.07 12.30
C GLY A 124 -7.46 0.12 11.50
N LEU A 125 -6.95 -0.13 10.28
CA LEU A 125 -6.45 0.90 9.37
C LEU A 125 -7.61 1.57 8.61
N PRO A 126 -7.50 2.88 8.28
CA PRO A 126 -8.55 3.58 7.56
C PRO A 126 -8.67 3.06 6.12
N VAL A 127 -9.89 2.77 5.69
CA VAL A 127 -10.23 2.39 4.32
C VAL A 127 -11.09 3.50 3.71
N ASP A 128 -10.62 4.09 2.61
CA ASP A 128 -11.41 5.01 1.79
C ASP A 128 -12.17 4.23 0.71
N PRO A 129 -13.50 4.08 0.82
CA PRO A 129 -14.26 3.22 -0.09
C PRO A 129 -14.11 3.63 -1.56
N VAL A 130 -14.04 4.95 -1.83
CA VAL A 130 -13.94 5.48 -3.20
C VAL A 130 -12.62 5.11 -3.84
N LEU A 131 -11.52 5.11 -3.07
CA LEU A 131 -10.20 4.75 -3.57
C LEU A 131 -9.99 3.25 -3.68
N TRP A 132 -10.73 2.44 -2.92
CA TRP A 132 -10.66 0.98 -2.98
C TRP A 132 -11.71 0.33 -3.88
N GLU A 133 -12.71 1.08 -4.33
CA GLU A 133 -13.66 0.63 -5.36
C GLU A 133 -12.92 0.28 -6.65
N THR A 134 -13.10 -0.96 -7.12
CA THR A 134 -12.63 -1.39 -8.44
C THR A 134 -13.49 -0.72 -9.50
N ALA A 135 -13.18 0.53 -9.87
CA ALA A 135 -13.69 1.12 -11.09
C ALA A 135 -13.39 0.17 -12.25
N GLY A 136 -14.47 -0.32 -12.88
CA GLY A 136 -14.46 -1.37 -13.88
C GLY A 136 -13.38 -1.16 -14.95
N ASP A 137 -12.69 -2.25 -15.29
CA ASP A 137 -11.91 -2.47 -16.51
C ASP A 137 -11.29 -1.24 -17.20
N CYS A 138 -10.46 -0.49 -16.48
CA CYS A 138 -9.51 0.42 -17.13
C CYS A 138 -8.22 -0.35 -17.50
N SER A 139 -7.97 -0.54 -18.80
CA SER A 139 -7.01 -1.47 -19.42
C SER A 139 -5.51 -1.13 -19.31
N GLN A 140 -5.10 -0.20 -18.46
CA GLN A 140 -3.80 0.47 -18.64
C GLN A 140 -2.84 0.55 -17.44
N CYS A 141 -3.15 0.05 -16.22
CA CYS A 141 -2.17 0.03 -15.11
C CYS A 141 -2.43 -1.13 -14.11
N TYR A 142 -1.53 -2.12 -14.01
CA TYR A 142 -1.65 -3.29 -13.13
C TYR A 142 -0.33 -3.62 -12.39
N GLN A 143 -0.32 -3.61 -11.05
CA GLN A 143 0.82 -3.99 -10.18
C GLN A 143 0.30 -4.54 -8.83
N GLY A 144 1.04 -5.46 -8.20
CA GLY A 144 0.75 -6.06 -6.89
C GLY A 144 2.01 -6.19 -6.01
N CYS A 145 1.86 -6.43 -4.70
CA CYS A 145 3.01 -6.74 -3.83
C CYS A 145 3.38 -8.22 -3.97
N HIS A 146 4.66 -8.51 -4.26
CA HIS A 146 5.20 -9.86 -4.11
C HIS A 146 6.51 -9.81 -3.32
N ASP A 147 6.56 -10.50 -2.18
CA ASP A 147 7.78 -10.70 -1.40
C ASP A 147 8.48 -11.99 -1.88
N SER A 148 9.76 -11.87 -2.27
CA SER A 148 10.78 -12.92 -2.51
C SER A 148 11.08 -13.37 -3.96
N PRO A 149 12.37 -13.58 -4.32
CA PRO A 149 12.76 -14.27 -5.54
C PRO A 149 12.43 -15.77 -5.44
N LYS A 150 12.02 -16.38 -6.56
CA LYS A 150 11.93 -17.84 -6.65
C LYS A 150 13.33 -18.42 -6.42
N ALA A 151 13.48 -19.25 -5.39
CA ALA A 151 14.66 -20.07 -5.24
C ALA A 151 14.82 -20.94 -6.50
N ILE A 152 16.02 -20.93 -7.07
CA ILE A 152 16.45 -21.82 -8.15
C ILE A 152 16.85 -23.16 -7.55
#